data_AF-A0A497P0B7-F1
#
_entry.id   AF-A0A497P0B7-F1
#
_cell.length_a   1.000
_cell.length_b   1.000
_cell.length_c   1.000
_cell.angle_alpha   90.00
_cell.angle_beta   90.00
_cell.angle_gamma   90.00
#
_symmetry.space_group_name_H-M   'P 1'
#
loop_
_entity.id
_entity.type
_entity.pdbx_description
1 polymer ?
#
loop_
_entity_poly.entity_id
_entity_poly.type
_entity_poly.pdbx_seq_one_letter_code
_entity_poly.pdbx_strand_id
1 'polypeptide(L)'
;MPGFEIPLVEILRELNKDLKKQTVRIIILPLITQLIKFHLEKHWGKYPKVAVLGPYENNGEEILHIVAQKCAQRGWIAIMGVGFYHPEKPFTFHEIPELLPPLVVSLLPVPEFQFLFYRSILPAVVDKATSNLSFPLRSTHYELEGLHEESFRRSGRLPVLGYVIAPNISQASNCPYVKNHTENKGGLECNLKDPFKCPLKAQKPPFCIFYDIVKIPLIVMHFFMTESSWRIVALDNLERIDFYLDSFLK
;
A
#
# COMPACT_ATOMS: atom_id res chain seq x y z
N MET A 1 -5.81 -32.72 -35.43
CA MET A 1 -6.67 -32.45 -34.28
C MET A 1 -6.71 -30.94 -34.08
N PRO A 2 -7.85 -30.27 -34.32
CA PRO A 2 -7.97 -28.85 -34.01
C PRO A 2 -8.06 -28.72 -32.49
N GLY A 3 -7.05 -28.09 -31.89
CA GLY A 3 -6.99 -27.84 -30.45
C GLY A 3 -8.10 -26.90 -30.04
N PHE A 4 -8.79 -27.23 -28.96
CA PHE A 4 -9.68 -26.33 -28.25
C PHE A 4 -8.85 -25.19 -27.63
N GLU A 5 -8.54 -24.17 -28.41
CA GLU A 5 -8.18 -22.86 -27.87
C GLU A 5 -9.49 -22.12 -27.62
N ILE A 6 -10.16 -22.42 -26.51
CA ILE A 6 -11.04 -21.40 -25.93
C ILE A 6 -10.06 -20.35 -25.40
N PRO A 7 -10.07 -19.10 -25.91
CA PRO A 7 -9.18 -18.08 -25.41
C PRO A 7 -9.41 -17.97 -23.91
N LEU A 8 -8.34 -18.04 -23.10
CA LEU A 8 -8.45 -17.89 -21.66
C LEU A 8 -9.23 -16.61 -21.28
N VAL A 9 -9.19 -15.59 -22.14
CA VAL A 9 -10.03 -14.38 -22.11
C VAL A 9 -11.53 -14.70 -22.06
N GLU A 10 -12.01 -15.62 -22.89
CA GLU A 10 -13.41 -16.00 -23.05
C GLU A 10 -13.88 -16.89 -21.89
N ILE A 11 -13.01 -17.77 -21.39
CA ILE A 11 -13.19 -18.49 -20.12
C ILE A 11 -13.30 -17.49 -18.96
N LEU A 12 -12.39 -16.51 -18.89
CA LEU A 12 -12.41 -15.47 -17.87
C LEU A 12 -13.63 -14.55 -18.00
N ARG A 13 -14.13 -14.30 -19.22
CA ARG A 13 -15.35 -13.49 -19.47
C ARG A 13 -16.62 -14.23 -19.05
N GLU A 14 -16.72 -15.52 -19.35
CA GLU A 14 -17.84 -16.35 -18.89
C GLU A 14 -17.78 -16.56 -17.37
N LEU A 15 -16.58 -16.77 -16.82
CA LEU A 15 -16.38 -16.83 -15.37
C LEU A 15 -16.54 -15.46 -14.69
N ASN A 16 -16.44 -14.34 -15.43
CA ASN A 16 -16.73 -12.99 -14.94
C ASN A 16 -18.22 -12.77 -14.66
N LYS A 17 -19.12 -13.35 -15.45
CA LYS A 17 -20.55 -13.40 -15.11
C LYS A 17 -20.78 -14.04 -13.72
N ASP A 18 -19.83 -14.89 -13.32
CA ASP A 18 -19.81 -15.65 -12.07
C ASP A 18 -18.69 -15.23 -11.09
N LEU A 19 -18.01 -14.09 -11.26
CA LEU A 19 -16.93 -13.63 -10.37
C LEU A 19 -17.39 -13.37 -8.92
N LYS A 20 -18.72 -13.38 -8.71
CA LYS A 20 -19.40 -13.39 -7.40
C LYS A 20 -19.38 -14.78 -6.73
N LYS A 21 -19.27 -15.87 -7.48
CA LYS A 21 -19.21 -17.24 -6.97
C LYS A 21 -17.83 -17.51 -6.37
N GLN A 22 -17.84 -17.97 -5.11
CA GLN A 22 -16.65 -18.17 -4.29
C GLN A 22 -15.63 -19.12 -4.95
N THR A 23 -16.09 -20.13 -5.67
CA THR A 23 -15.26 -21.11 -6.39
C THR A 23 -14.40 -20.51 -7.49
N VAL A 24 -14.93 -19.50 -8.21
CA VAL A 24 -14.23 -18.81 -9.30
C VAL A 24 -13.05 -18.01 -8.74
N ARG A 25 -13.25 -17.34 -7.61
CA ARG A 25 -12.21 -16.58 -6.91
C ARG A 25 -11.09 -17.47 -6.39
N ILE A 26 -11.41 -18.66 -5.88
CA ILE A 26 -10.42 -19.59 -5.30
C ILE A 26 -9.47 -20.14 -6.36
N ILE A 27 -9.93 -20.37 -7.60
CA ILE A 27 -9.09 -20.99 -8.63
C ILE A 27 -8.43 -19.93 -9.53
N ILE A 28 -9.19 -18.93 -9.97
CA ILE A 28 -8.71 -17.99 -10.99
C ILE A 28 -7.76 -16.95 -10.42
N LEU A 29 -8.05 -16.42 -9.23
CA LEU A 29 -7.26 -15.34 -8.66
C LEU A 29 -5.80 -15.76 -8.39
N PRO A 30 -5.51 -16.97 -7.85
CA PRO A 30 -4.14 -17.46 -7.76
C PRO A 30 -3.45 -17.60 -9.12
N LEU A 31 -4.15 -18.09 -10.15
CA LEU A 31 -3.59 -18.24 -11.49
C LEU A 31 -3.23 -16.89 -12.11
N ILE A 32 -4.14 -15.91 -12.03
CA ILE A 32 -3.88 -14.54 -12.49
C ILE A 32 -2.70 -13.95 -11.72
N THR A 33 -2.68 -14.11 -10.40
CA THR A 33 -1.59 -13.62 -9.55
C THR A 33 -0.25 -14.24 -9.94
N GLN A 34 -0.20 -15.55 -10.20
CA GLN A 34 1.00 -16.24 -10.66
C GLN A 34 1.45 -15.76 -12.04
N LEU A 35 0.51 -15.55 -12.96
CA LEU A 35 0.81 -15.02 -14.29
C LEU A 35 1.45 -13.62 -14.20
N ILE A 36 0.90 -12.75 -13.35
CA ILE A 36 1.45 -11.41 -13.12
C ILE A 36 2.83 -11.51 -12.46
N LYS A 37 3.01 -12.34 -11.43
CA LYS A 37 4.32 -12.59 -10.80
C LYS A 37 5.36 -13.03 -11.83
N PHE A 38 5.03 -13.99 -12.67
CA PHE A 38 5.93 -14.49 -13.70
C PHE A 38 6.29 -13.39 -14.71
N HIS A 39 5.30 -12.60 -15.14
CA HIS A 39 5.53 -11.47 -16.04
C HIS A 39 6.46 -10.42 -15.41
N LEU A 40 6.16 -9.99 -14.18
CA LEU A 40 6.97 -9.02 -13.44
C LEU A 40 8.38 -9.53 -13.18
N GLU A 41 8.55 -10.82 -12.87
CA GLU A 41 9.87 -11.41 -12.65
C GLU A 41 10.69 -11.44 -13.95
N LYS A 42 10.06 -11.88 -15.05
CA LYS A 42 10.71 -11.96 -16.36
C LYS A 42 11.18 -10.59 -16.87
N HIS A 43 10.37 -9.56 -16.70
CA HIS A 43 10.67 -8.23 -17.25
C HIS A 43 11.41 -7.34 -16.25
N TRP A 44 11.13 -7.48 -14.95
CA TRP A 44 11.58 -6.56 -13.89
C TRP A 44 11.98 -7.25 -12.58
N GLY A 45 12.38 -8.52 -12.61
CA GLY A 45 12.80 -9.28 -11.42
C GLY A 45 13.96 -8.64 -10.67
N LYS A 46 14.84 -7.89 -11.35
CA LYS A 46 15.96 -7.18 -10.73
C LYS A 46 15.56 -6.03 -9.80
N TYR A 47 14.32 -5.56 -9.87
CA TYR A 47 13.86 -4.41 -9.08
C TYR A 47 12.85 -4.82 -8.01
N PRO A 48 13.06 -4.45 -6.74
CA PRO A 48 12.05 -4.64 -5.71
C PRO A 48 10.86 -3.71 -5.96
N LYS A 49 9.69 -4.09 -5.46
CA LYS A 49 8.40 -3.45 -5.77
C LYS A 49 7.77 -2.90 -4.50
N VAL A 50 7.36 -1.64 -4.52
CA VAL A 50 6.68 -0.97 -3.40
C VAL A 50 5.33 -0.45 -3.84
N ALA A 51 4.27 -0.80 -3.11
CA ALA A 51 2.97 -0.18 -3.30
C ALA A 51 2.96 1.23 -2.68
N VAL A 52 2.40 2.21 -3.38
CA VAL A 52 2.22 3.57 -2.90
C VAL A 52 0.73 3.86 -2.87
N LEU A 53 0.16 3.75 -1.67
CA LEU A 53 -1.27 3.74 -1.42
C LEU A 53 -1.73 5.03 -0.77
N GLY A 54 -3.00 5.37 -0.96
CA GLY A 54 -3.60 6.53 -0.35
C GLY A 54 -4.82 7.01 -1.12
N PRO A 55 -5.48 8.05 -0.60
CA PRO A 55 -6.58 8.70 -1.28
C PRO A 55 -6.07 9.47 -2.52
N TYR A 56 -6.86 9.46 -3.60
CA TYR A 56 -6.58 10.25 -4.81
C TYR A 56 -7.26 11.63 -4.78
N GLU A 57 -8.20 11.83 -3.86
CA GLU A 57 -8.90 13.11 -3.68
C GLU A 57 -8.09 14.09 -2.81
N ASN A 58 -8.46 15.38 -2.84
CA ASN A 58 -7.91 16.44 -1.96
C ASN A 58 -6.37 16.59 -2.02
N ASN A 59 -5.79 16.64 -3.22
CA ASN A 59 -4.34 16.65 -3.48
C ASN A 59 -3.61 15.37 -3.04
N GLY A 60 -4.34 14.32 -2.66
CA GLY A 60 -3.75 13.03 -2.29
C GLY A 60 -2.96 12.40 -3.43
N GLU A 61 -3.49 12.46 -4.66
CA GLU A 61 -2.80 11.95 -5.85
C GLU A 61 -1.42 12.59 -6.07
N GLU A 62 -1.30 13.92 -5.97
CA GLU A 62 -0.02 14.62 -6.09
C GLU A 62 1.00 14.14 -5.06
N ILE A 63 0.57 13.97 -3.80
CA ILE A 63 1.41 13.43 -2.73
C ILE A 63 1.87 12.01 -3.09
N LEU A 64 0.97 11.16 -3.60
CA LEU A 64 1.32 9.80 -4.00
C LEU A 64 2.33 9.77 -5.15
N HIS A 65 2.20 10.64 -6.15
CA HIS A 65 3.18 10.77 -7.22
C HIS A 65 4.56 11.16 -6.67
N ILE A 66 4.63 12.17 -5.79
CA ILE A 66 5.89 12.61 -5.18
C ILE A 66 6.54 11.45 -4.40
N VAL A 67 5.77 10.72 -3.60
CA VAL A 67 6.29 9.58 -2.83
C VAL A 67 6.72 8.44 -3.73
N ALA A 68 5.96 8.14 -4.80
CA ALA A 68 6.32 7.11 -5.76
C ALA A 68 7.61 7.44 -6.52
N GLN A 69 7.79 8.68 -6.94
CA GLN A 69 9.05 9.15 -7.52
C GLN A 69 10.22 9.01 -6.53
N LYS A 70 10.03 9.40 -5.27
CA LYS A 70 11.04 9.23 -4.20
C LYS A 70 11.41 7.77 -3.95
N CYS A 71 10.45 6.85 -4.02
CA CYS A 71 10.70 5.42 -3.99
C CYS A 71 11.49 4.95 -5.21
N ALA A 72 11.11 5.40 -6.42
CA ALA A 72 11.78 5.04 -7.66
C ALA A 72 13.23 5.51 -7.74
N GLN A 73 13.52 6.73 -7.27
CA GLN A 73 14.88 7.24 -7.12
C GLN A 73 15.76 6.37 -6.22
N ARG A 74 15.15 5.58 -5.32
CA ARG A 74 15.83 4.66 -4.40
C ARG A 74 15.93 3.22 -4.94
N GLY A 75 15.65 3.01 -6.23
CA GLY A 75 15.83 1.72 -6.90
C GLY A 75 14.60 0.81 -6.86
N TRP A 76 13.43 1.32 -6.46
CA TRP A 76 12.20 0.52 -6.36
C TRP A 76 11.25 0.79 -7.54
N ILE A 77 10.54 -0.23 -8.01
CA ILE A 77 9.34 0.00 -8.84
C ILE A 77 8.22 0.44 -7.89
N ALA A 78 7.77 1.69 -8.03
CA ALA A 78 6.74 2.26 -7.17
C ALA A 78 5.38 2.18 -7.86
N ILE A 79 4.53 1.26 -7.40
CA ILE A 79 3.22 0.96 -8.01
C ILE A 79 2.13 1.70 -7.26
N MET A 80 1.39 2.55 -7.97
CA MET A 80 0.23 3.28 -7.49
C MET A 80 -1.06 2.61 -7.99
N GLY A 81 -2.19 3.17 -7.58
CA GLY A 81 -3.51 2.84 -8.09
C GLY A 81 -3.67 3.14 -9.58
N VAL A 82 -3.04 4.20 -10.08
CA VAL A 82 -3.25 4.72 -11.45
C VAL A 82 -2.11 4.42 -12.42
N GLY A 83 -0.95 4.01 -11.91
CA GLY A 83 0.24 3.76 -12.71
C GLY A 83 1.44 3.45 -11.84
N PHE A 84 2.64 3.66 -12.35
CA PHE A 84 3.87 3.41 -11.61
C PHE A 84 5.04 4.28 -12.09
N TYR A 85 6.09 4.27 -11.28
CA TYR A 85 7.39 4.82 -11.62
C TYR A 85 8.45 3.72 -11.62
N HIS A 86 9.29 3.71 -12.65
CA HIS A 86 10.39 2.76 -12.80
C HIS A 86 11.71 3.39 -12.34
N PRO A 87 12.59 2.67 -11.62
CA PRO A 87 13.83 3.25 -11.08
C PRO A 87 14.84 3.71 -12.15
N GLU A 88 14.80 3.15 -13.36
CA GLU A 88 15.63 3.64 -14.48
C GLU A 88 15.11 4.97 -15.06
N LYS A 89 13.84 5.31 -14.83
CA LYS A 89 13.19 6.54 -15.30
C LYS A 89 12.30 7.10 -14.18
N PRO A 90 12.88 7.49 -13.03
CA PRO A 90 12.11 7.71 -11.80
C PRO A 90 11.18 8.93 -11.85
N PHE A 91 11.30 9.77 -12.87
CA PHE A 91 10.43 10.94 -13.10
C PHE A 91 9.41 10.73 -14.22
N THR A 92 9.47 9.58 -14.92
CA THR A 92 8.52 9.23 -15.98
C THR A 92 7.41 8.38 -15.40
N PHE A 93 6.17 8.86 -15.53
CA PHE A 93 4.99 8.10 -15.16
C PHE A 93 4.67 7.07 -16.26
N HIS A 94 4.31 5.87 -15.84
CA HIS A 94 3.90 4.75 -16.69
C HIS A 94 2.52 4.24 -16.27
N GLU A 95 1.73 3.74 -17.21
CA GLU A 95 0.38 3.27 -16.93
C GLU A 95 0.38 1.81 -16.43
N ILE A 96 -0.59 1.44 -15.59
CA ILE A 96 -0.74 0.06 -15.06
C ILE A 96 -0.73 -1.02 -16.15
N PRO A 97 -1.36 -0.86 -17.34
CA PRO A 97 -1.29 -1.84 -18.40
C PRO A 97 0.12 -2.25 -18.83
N GLU A 98 1.11 -1.35 -18.70
CA GLU A 98 2.50 -1.68 -19.01
C GLU A 98 3.09 -2.70 -18.01
N LEU A 99 2.53 -2.81 -16.79
CA LEU A 99 2.93 -3.79 -15.76
C LEU A 99 2.37 -5.19 -15.95
N LEU A 100 1.40 -5.35 -16.85
CA LEU A 100 0.55 -6.51 -16.84
C LEU A 100 0.64 -7.28 -18.16
N PRO A 101 0.57 -8.62 -18.11
CA PRO A 101 0.49 -9.41 -19.32
C PRO A 101 -0.81 -9.06 -20.08
N PRO A 102 -0.83 -9.10 -21.42
CA PRO A 102 -1.97 -8.64 -22.24
C PRO A 102 -3.33 -9.25 -21.83
N LEU A 103 -3.32 -10.51 -21.41
CA LEU A 103 -4.51 -11.19 -20.90
C LEU A 103 -5.12 -10.48 -19.69
N VAL A 104 -4.29 -10.01 -18.76
CA VAL A 104 -4.74 -9.34 -17.54
C VAL A 104 -5.16 -7.91 -17.84
N VAL A 105 -4.49 -7.24 -18.79
CA VAL A 105 -4.90 -5.91 -19.28
C VAL A 105 -6.36 -5.92 -19.73
N SER A 106 -6.80 -6.99 -20.41
CA SER A 106 -8.19 -7.15 -20.86
C SER A 106 -9.22 -7.22 -19.71
N LEU A 107 -8.79 -7.50 -18.48
CA LEU A 107 -9.63 -7.58 -17.29
C LEU A 107 -9.72 -6.25 -16.53
N LEU A 108 -8.79 -5.32 -16.73
CA LEU A 108 -8.77 -4.02 -16.02
C LEU A 108 -10.07 -3.20 -16.14
N PRO A 109 -10.81 -3.22 -17.26
CA PRO A 109 -12.08 -2.50 -17.36
C PRO A 109 -13.20 -3.10 -16.50
N VAL A 110 -13.02 -4.29 -15.92
CA VAL A 110 -14.02 -4.96 -15.08
C VAL A 110 -13.91 -4.41 -13.64
N PRO A 111 -14.94 -3.75 -13.09
CA PRO A 111 -14.88 -3.15 -11.75
C PRO A 111 -14.52 -4.14 -10.63
N GLU A 112 -15.08 -5.35 -10.68
CA GLU A 112 -14.77 -6.42 -9.73
C GLU A 112 -13.31 -6.83 -9.80
N PHE A 113 -12.71 -6.81 -11.01
CA PHE A 113 -11.30 -7.10 -11.18
C PHE A 113 -10.43 -5.99 -10.60
N GLN A 114 -10.78 -4.72 -10.77
CA GLN A 114 -10.05 -3.60 -10.15
C GLN A 114 -10.02 -3.76 -8.63
N PHE A 115 -11.17 -4.07 -8.02
CA PHE A 115 -11.24 -4.34 -6.58
C PHE A 115 -10.31 -5.50 -6.17
N LEU A 116 -10.34 -6.63 -6.90
CA LEU A 116 -9.46 -7.78 -6.64
C LEU A 116 -7.99 -7.46 -6.88
N PHE A 117 -7.70 -6.59 -7.86
CA PHE A 117 -6.34 -6.19 -8.18
C PHE A 117 -5.71 -5.47 -7.00
N TYR A 118 -6.34 -4.42 -6.46
CA TYR A 118 -5.77 -3.67 -5.34
C TYR A 118 -5.86 -4.39 -4.01
N ARG A 119 -6.93 -5.17 -3.76
CA ARG A 119 -7.09 -5.91 -2.50
C ARG A 119 -6.23 -7.18 -2.42
N SER A 120 -5.98 -7.86 -3.54
CA SER A 120 -5.41 -9.22 -3.48
C SER A 120 -4.18 -9.40 -4.35
N ILE A 121 -4.19 -8.89 -5.58
CA ILE A 121 -3.07 -9.10 -6.51
C ILE A 121 -1.89 -8.20 -6.15
N LEU A 122 -2.12 -6.89 -5.98
CA LEU A 122 -1.08 -5.92 -5.69
C LEU A 122 -0.31 -6.30 -4.39
N PRO A 123 -0.97 -6.59 -3.24
CA PRO A 123 -0.28 -7.10 -2.06
C PRO A 123 0.58 -8.34 -2.34
N ALA A 124 0.08 -9.25 -3.17
CA ALA A 124 0.78 -10.49 -3.48
C ALA A 124 2.04 -10.29 -4.34
N VAL A 125 2.20 -9.16 -5.04
CA VAL A 125 3.34 -8.93 -5.96
C VAL A 125 4.33 -7.86 -5.49
N VAL A 126 4.02 -7.12 -4.43
CA VAL A 126 4.93 -6.13 -3.84
C VAL A 126 5.73 -6.71 -2.67
N ASP A 127 6.86 -6.08 -2.38
CA ASP A 127 7.77 -6.44 -1.29
C ASP A 127 7.57 -5.53 -0.06
N LYS A 128 7.11 -4.28 -0.28
CA LYS A 128 6.81 -3.29 0.76
C LYS A 128 5.62 -2.44 0.36
N ALA A 129 5.05 -1.67 1.28
CA ALA A 129 4.08 -0.62 0.93
C ALA A 129 4.27 0.66 1.73
N THR A 130 3.87 1.79 1.14
CA THR A 130 3.70 3.07 1.82
C THR A 130 2.23 3.46 1.73
N SER A 131 1.71 4.17 2.74
CA SER A 131 0.32 4.60 2.72
C SER A 131 0.15 6.02 3.28
N ASN A 132 -0.41 6.91 2.46
CA ASN A 132 -0.82 8.24 2.89
C ASN A 132 -2.13 8.12 3.68
N LEU A 133 -2.05 8.42 4.99
CA LEU A 133 -3.17 8.38 5.92
C LEU A 133 -3.67 9.79 6.30
N SER A 134 -3.27 10.82 5.55
CA SER A 134 -3.55 12.24 5.86
C SER A 134 -5.01 12.64 5.65
N PHE A 135 -5.79 11.86 4.91
CA PHE A 135 -7.19 12.16 4.58
C PHE A 135 -8.09 10.95 4.90
N PRO A 136 -9.42 11.12 4.93
CA PRO A 136 -10.34 10.02 5.14
C PRO A 136 -10.09 8.86 4.17
N LEU A 137 -9.82 7.69 4.72
CA LEU A 137 -9.28 6.52 3.99
C LEU A 137 -10.27 5.81 3.04
N ARG A 138 -11.45 6.39 2.77
CA ARG A 138 -12.55 5.88 1.91
C ARG A 138 -12.38 4.41 1.48
N SER A 139 -12.00 4.12 0.25
CA SER A 139 -11.75 2.76 -0.28
C SER A 139 -10.34 2.23 0.00
N THR A 140 -9.37 3.10 0.32
CA THR A 140 -7.97 2.78 0.66
C THR A 140 -7.85 1.77 1.81
N HIS A 141 -8.82 1.71 2.72
CA HIS A 141 -8.79 0.71 3.80
C HIS A 141 -8.82 -0.74 3.29
N TYR A 142 -9.44 -1.00 2.13
CA TYR A 142 -9.45 -2.34 1.52
C TYR A 142 -8.07 -2.75 1.00
N GLU A 143 -7.27 -1.79 0.52
CA GLU A 143 -5.89 -2.03 0.09
C GLU A 143 -5.02 -2.40 1.28
N LEU A 144 -5.19 -1.68 2.40
CA LEU A 144 -4.51 -1.97 3.66
C LEU A 144 -4.96 -3.32 4.27
N GLU A 145 -6.25 -3.65 4.20
CA GLU A 145 -6.76 -4.98 4.61
C GLU A 145 -6.08 -6.09 3.78
N GLY A 146 -5.96 -5.89 2.46
CA GLY A 146 -5.25 -6.79 1.56
C GLY A 146 -3.78 -6.99 1.92
N LEU A 147 -3.07 -5.89 2.24
CA LEU A 147 -1.69 -5.95 2.73
C LEU A 147 -1.59 -6.67 4.08
N HIS A 148 -2.55 -6.48 4.98
CA HIS A 148 -2.57 -7.15 6.28
C HIS A 148 -2.80 -8.66 6.14
N GLU A 149 -3.78 -9.07 5.33
CA GLU A 149 -4.01 -10.49 5.00
C GLU A 149 -2.77 -11.14 4.38
N GLU A 150 -2.11 -10.45 3.44
CA GLU A 150 -0.90 -10.95 2.80
C GLU A 150 0.30 -10.97 3.76
N SER A 151 0.43 -9.98 4.66
CA SER A 151 1.42 -9.99 5.74
C SER A 151 1.27 -11.27 6.57
N PHE A 152 0.04 -11.60 6.98
CA PHE A 152 -0.25 -12.82 7.73
C PHE A 152 0.15 -14.09 6.96
N ARG A 153 -0.18 -14.18 5.65
CA ARG A 153 0.25 -15.30 4.79
C ARG A 153 1.78 -15.43 4.69
N ARG A 154 2.50 -14.30 4.76
CA ARG A 154 3.97 -14.24 4.74
C ARG A 154 4.60 -14.25 6.13
N SER A 155 3.84 -14.62 7.17
CA SER A 155 4.32 -14.64 8.56
C SER A 155 4.85 -13.29 9.06
N GLY A 156 4.12 -12.21 8.77
CA GLY A 156 4.42 -10.84 9.21
C GLY A 156 5.43 -10.07 8.34
N ARG A 157 5.83 -10.63 7.19
CA ARG A 157 6.97 -10.12 6.39
C ARG A 157 6.61 -9.11 5.31
N LEU A 158 5.40 -8.53 5.33
CA LEU A 158 5.03 -7.45 4.41
C LEU A 158 5.01 -6.11 5.17
N PRO A 159 6.13 -5.38 5.20
CA PRO A 159 6.24 -4.14 5.95
C PRO A 159 5.46 -3.00 5.27
N VAL A 160 4.83 -2.16 6.08
CA VAL A 160 4.05 -1.00 5.62
C VAL A 160 4.49 0.26 6.36
N LEU A 161 4.76 1.33 5.65
CA LEU A 161 5.00 2.67 6.20
C LEU A 161 3.77 3.55 5.99
N GLY A 162 2.95 3.69 7.01
CA GLY A 162 1.88 4.68 7.06
C GLY A 162 2.44 6.05 7.43
N TYR A 163 1.99 7.10 6.75
CA TYR A 163 2.38 8.47 7.09
C TYR A 163 1.18 9.41 7.09
N VAL A 164 1.19 10.35 8.02
CA VAL A 164 0.19 11.41 8.15
C VAL A 164 0.92 12.74 8.04
N ILE A 165 0.42 13.65 7.21
CA ILE A 165 0.97 14.99 7.02
C ILE A 165 0.01 15.98 7.68
N ALA A 166 0.50 16.75 8.64
CA ALA A 166 -0.28 17.80 9.27
C ALA A 166 0.57 18.92 9.86
N PRO A 167 0.10 20.17 9.81
CA PRO A 167 0.79 21.27 10.47
C PRO A 167 0.82 21.05 11.98
N ASN A 168 1.94 21.43 12.63
CA ASN A 168 2.11 21.49 14.10
C ASN A 168 2.26 20.15 14.85
N ILE A 169 2.88 19.13 14.25
CA ILE A 169 3.27 17.91 14.98
C ILE A 169 4.35 18.14 16.06
N SER A 170 4.93 19.33 16.18
CA SER A 170 6.03 19.63 17.11
C SER A 170 5.58 19.84 18.56
N GLN A 171 4.29 20.09 18.82
CA GLN A 171 3.75 20.40 20.16
C GLN A 171 3.35 19.15 20.98
N ALA A 172 3.73 17.97 20.49
CA ALA A 172 3.06 16.72 20.76
C ALA A 172 3.99 15.72 21.47
N SER A 173 4.26 15.95 22.76
CA SER A 173 5.35 15.25 23.48
C SER A 173 4.92 14.37 24.66
N ASN A 174 3.63 14.12 24.88
CA ASN A 174 3.18 13.50 26.13
C ASN A 174 2.92 11.99 26.05
N CYS A 175 3.04 11.37 24.87
CA CYS A 175 2.84 9.92 24.72
C CYS A 175 4.18 9.18 24.84
N PRO A 176 4.34 8.23 25.79
CA PRO A 176 5.61 7.52 25.98
C PRO A 176 5.99 6.61 24.80
N TYR A 177 5.04 6.32 23.91
CA TYR A 177 5.26 5.49 22.72
C TYR A 177 5.58 6.30 21.46
N VAL A 178 5.50 7.63 21.53
CA VAL A 178 5.83 8.51 20.41
C VAL A 178 7.28 8.95 20.54
N LYS A 179 8.10 8.56 19.56
CA LYS A 179 9.47 9.06 19.43
C LYS A 179 9.47 10.32 18.58
N ASN A 180 10.22 11.31 19.03
CA ASN A 180 10.38 12.57 18.31
C ASN A 180 11.71 12.56 17.54
N HIS A 181 11.64 12.69 16.22
CA HIS A 181 12.78 12.75 15.30
C HIS A 181 12.86 14.11 14.58
N THR A 182 12.12 15.13 15.03
CA THR A 182 12.02 16.42 14.31
C THR A 182 13.34 17.17 14.21
N GLU A 183 14.26 17.00 15.18
CA GLU A 183 15.61 17.58 15.13
C GLU A 183 16.47 17.02 13.99
N ASN A 184 16.19 15.78 13.56
CA ASN A 184 16.93 15.08 12.52
C ASN A 184 16.21 15.08 11.16
N LYS A 185 15.38 16.11 10.90
CA LYS A 185 14.52 16.21 9.70
C LYS A 185 13.50 15.06 9.55
N GLY A 186 13.32 14.24 10.58
CA GLY A 186 12.24 13.26 10.68
C GLY A 186 10.97 13.91 11.26
N GLY A 187 10.01 13.09 11.69
CA GLY A 187 8.77 13.54 12.30
C GLY A 187 8.53 12.89 13.64
N LEU A 188 7.28 12.59 13.96
CA LEU A 188 6.91 11.75 15.09
C LEU A 188 6.68 10.31 14.64
N GLU A 189 7.15 9.32 15.38
CA GLU A 189 6.92 7.90 15.08
C GLU A 189 6.29 7.18 16.28
N CYS A 190 5.16 6.52 16.05
CA CYS A 190 4.55 5.67 17.07
C CYS A 190 5.23 4.30 17.09
N ASN A 191 5.78 3.92 18.23
CA ASN A 191 6.46 2.64 18.45
C ASN A 191 5.59 1.64 19.25
N LEU A 192 4.30 1.92 19.42
CA LEU A 192 3.40 1.02 20.13
C LEU A 192 3.10 -0.21 19.27
N LYS A 193 3.41 -1.40 19.80
CA LYS A 193 3.19 -2.71 19.15
C LYS A 193 2.17 -3.58 19.87
N ASP A 194 1.41 -2.98 20.77
CA ASP A 194 0.37 -3.67 21.53
C ASP A 194 -0.77 -2.68 21.82
N PRO A 195 -1.93 -2.83 21.16
CA PRO A 195 -3.04 -1.91 21.34
C PRO A 195 -3.56 -1.87 22.79
N PHE A 196 -3.39 -2.95 23.57
CA PHE A 196 -3.84 -3.01 24.96
C PHE A 196 -2.98 -2.16 25.90
N LYS A 197 -1.76 -1.81 25.49
CA LYS A 197 -0.85 -0.93 26.25
C LYS A 197 -1.03 0.55 25.93
N CYS A 198 -1.96 0.89 25.03
CA CYS A 198 -2.19 2.27 24.62
C CYS A 198 -2.89 3.08 25.74
N PRO A 199 -2.35 4.23 26.18
CA PRO A 199 -2.89 5.01 27.29
C PRO A 199 -4.06 5.91 26.87
N LEU A 200 -4.65 5.69 25.69
CA LEU A 200 -5.79 6.46 25.15
C LEU A 200 -7.03 6.47 26.05
N LYS A 201 -7.08 5.62 27.08
CA LYS A 201 -8.12 5.62 28.12
C LYS A 201 -7.87 6.61 29.26
N ALA A 202 -6.80 7.40 29.23
CA ALA A 202 -6.47 8.39 30.27
C ALA A 202 -7.38 9.64 30.21
N GLN A 203 -7.64 10.27 31.36
CA GLN A 203 -8.52 11.46 31.50
C GLN A 203 -8.06 12.69 30.70
N LYS A 204 -6.77 12.79 30.36
CA LYS A 204 -6.23 13.74 29.38
C LYS A 204 -5.41 12.91 28.39
N PRO A 205 -5.94 12.59 27.20
CA PRO A 205 -5.21 11.75 26.26
C PRO A 205 -3.93 12.50 25.83
N PRO A 206 -2.76 11.84 25.92
CA PRO A 206 -1.56 12.41 25.33
C PRO A 206 -1.72 12.46 23.80
N PHE A 207 -0.94 13.33 23.15
CA PHE A 207 -0.95 13.40 21.68
C PHE A 207 -0.84 12.02 21.04
N CYS A 208 -1.71 11.75 20.08
CA CYS A 208 -1.78 10.51 19.35
C CYS A 208 -1.85 10.78 17.84
N ILE A 209 -0.88 10.23 17.11
CA ILE A 209 -0.82 10.27 15.64
C ILE A 209 -2.15 9.81 14.99
N PHE A 210 -2.84 8.86 15.62
CA PHE A 210 -4.06 8.25 15.10
C PHE A 210 -5.37 9.02 15.35
N TYR A 211 -5.40 9.98 16.28
CA TYR A 211 -6.64 10.67 16.67
C TYR A 211 -6.55 12.18 16.53
N ASP A 212 -5.44 12.76 16.96
CA ASP A 212 -5.32 14.22 17.07
C ASP A 212 -4.97 14.86 15.72
N ILE A 213 -4.51 14.06 14.77
CA ILE A 213 -4.07 14.53 13.47
C ILE A 213 -5.11 14.23 12.38
N VAL A 214 -5.55 12.98 12.29
CA VAL A 214 -6.56 12.50 11.32
C VAL A 214 -7.42 11.44 11.98
N LYS A 215 -8.70 11.38 11.64
CA LYS A 215 -9.61 10.31 12.07
C LYS A 215 -9.35 9.02 11.31
N ILE A 216 -8.29 8.28 11.68
CA ILE A 216 -7.97 6.98 11.10
C ILE A 216 -8.99 5.93 11.60
N PRO A 217 -9.59 5.09 10.73
CA PRO A 217 -10.50 4.04 11.16
C PRO A 217 -9.84 3.06 12.13
N LEU A 218 -10.59 2.62 13.15
CA LEU A 218 -10.09 1.70 14.19
C LEU A 218 -9.45 0.43 13.63
N ILE A 219 -9.97 -0.11 12.53
CA ILE A 219 -9.42 -1.30 11.89
C ILE A 219 -8.02 -1.05 11.31
N VAL A 220 -7.80 0.11 10.70
CA VAL A 220 -6.48 0.50 10.16
C VAL A 220 -5.50 0.75 11.30
N MET A 221 -5.96 1.42 12.37
CA MET A 221 -5.16 1.58 13.57
C MET A 221 -4.72 0.24 14.16
N HIS A 222 -5.63 -0.73 14.19
CA HIS A 222 -5.34 -2.07 14.68
C HIS A 222 -4.19 -2.72 13.89
N PHE A 223 -4.21 -2.65 12.56
CA PHE A 223 -3.13 -3.19 11.73
C PHE A 223 -1.76 -2.63 12.11
N PHE A 224 -1.63 -1.30 12.28
CA PHE A 224 -0.37 -0.67 12.67
C PHE A 224 0.07 -0.98 14.11
N MET A 225 -0.86 -1.36 14.99
CA MET A 225 -0.55 -1.71 16.38
C MET A 225 -0.29 -3.21 16.59
N THR A 226 -0.72 -4.09 15.69
CA THR A 226 -0.51 -5.55 15.81
C THR A 226 0.61 -6.06 14.92
N GLU A 227 0.83 -5.47 13.75
CA GLU A 227 1.89 -5.88 12.84
C GLU A 227 3.23 -5.26 13.27
N SER A 228 4.19 -6.12 13.62
CA SER A 228 5.52 -5.68 14.05
C SER A 228 6.30 -4.96 12.95
N SER A 229 6.07 -5.32 11.69
CA SER A 229 6.72 -4.75 10.50
C SER A 229 6.07 -3.46 9.98
N TRP A 230 4.91 -3.06 10.53
CA TRP A 230 4.19 -1.85 10.11
C TRP A 230 4.59 -0.65 10.96
N ARG A 231 4.82 0.51 10.35
CA ARG A 231 5.27 1.73 11.01
C ARG A 231 4.30 2.86 10.67
N ILE A 232 3.98 3.70 11.64
CA ILE A 232 3.20 4.91 11.40
C ILE A 232 3.95 6.14 11.88
N VAL A 233 4.00 7.15 11.01
CA VAL A 233 4.71 8.41 11.27
C VAL A 233 3.81 9.61 11.01
N ALA A 234 4.04 10.69 11.75
CA ALA A 234 3.45 11.99 11.49
C ALA A 234 4.54 12.96 11.03
N LEU A 235 4.25 13.74 10.00
CA LEU A 235 5.16 14.69 9.35
C LEU A 235 4.51 16.08 9.36
N ASP A 236 5.29 17.13 9.63
CA ASP A 236 4.84 18.53 9.47
C ASP A 236 4.80 18.96 8.00
N ASN A 237 5.63 18.34 7.16
CA ASN A 237 5.70 18.53 5.72
C ASN A 237 6.14 17.24 5.02
N LEU A 238 5.86 17.15 3.72
CA LEU A 238 6.15 15.97 2.91
C LEU A 238 7.65 15.70 2.70
N GLU A 239 8.50 16.73 2.76
CA GLU A 239 9.96 16.56 2.55
C GLU A 239 10.57 15.63 3.60
N ARG A 240 10.05 15.66 4.83
CA ARG A 240 10.49 14.80 5.92
C ARG A 240 10.28 13.30 5.69
N ILE A 241 9.47 12.92 4.70
CA ILE A 241 9.26 11.50 4.39
C ILE A 241 10.56 10.81 3.95
N ASP A 242 11.52 11.55 3.38
CA ASP A 242 12.81 11.00 2.94
C ASP A 242 13.56 10.31 4.08
N PHE A 243 13.53 10.90 5.28
CA PHE A 243 14.13 10.32 6.49
C PHE A 243 13.62 8.90 6.76
N TYR A 244 12.31 8.69 6.59
CA TYR A 244 11.69 7.40 6.84
C TYR A 244 11.89 6.44 5.66
N LEU A 245 11.77 6.92 4.42
CA LEU A 245 11.99 6.11 3.22
C LEU A 245 13.42 5.54 3.17
N ASP A 246 14.43 6.31 3.57
CA ASP A 246 15.82 5.85 3.58
C ASP A 246 16.05 4.66 4.52
N SER A 247 15.33 4.59 5.64
CA SER A 247 15.38 3.43 6.54
C SER A 247 14.45 2.31 6.11
N PHE A 248 13.28 2.65 5.56
CA PHE A 248 12.23 1.71 5.24
C PHE A 248 12.51 0.91 3.96
N LEU A 249 13.17 1.51 2.98
CA LEU A 249 13.44 0.91 1.67
C LEU A 249 14.79 0.18 1.58
N LYS A 250 15.66 0.29 2.59
CA LYS A 250 16.84 -0.58 2.76
C LYS A 250 16.44 -2.03 2.98
#